data_AF-A0A949VJR8-F1
#
_entry.id   AF-A0A949VJR8-F1
#
_cell.length_a   1.000
_cell.length_b   1.000
_cell.length_c   1.000
_cell.angle_alpha   90.00
_cell.angle_beta   90.00
_cell.angle_gamma   90.00
#
_symmetry.space_group_name_H-M   'P 1'
#
loop_
_entity.id
_entity.type
_entity.pdbx_description
1 polymer ?
#
loop_
_entity_poly.entity_id
_entity_poly.type
_entity_poly.pdbx_seq_one_letter_code
_entity_poly.pdbx_strand_id
1 'polypeptide(L)' 'MRKKNWRLVIAGCFFIVMALGFFFVMQTIAPNSTDPVMAMQITGRVTGIVSGVSVVMILIGLVGKKG' A
#
# COMPACT_ATOMS: atom_id res chain seq x y z
N MET A 1 25.18 17.51 -0.55
CA MET A 1 24.37 16.79 -1.58
C MET A 1 23.31 15.96 -0.85
N ARG A 2 22.00 16.26 -0.99
CA ARG A 2 20.94 15.49 -0.31
C ARG A 2 20.99 14.03 -0.77
N LYS A 3 21.34 13.09 0.11
CA LYS A 3 21.24 11.66 -0.21
C LYS A 3 19.76 11.26 -0.15
N LYS A 4 19.14 11.10 -1.31
CA LYS A 4 17.80 10.47 -1.42
C LYS A 4 17.91 9.03 -0.97
N ASN A 5 17.00 8.59 -0.09
CA ASN A 5 16.92 7.20 0.34
C ASN A 5 16.07 6.41 -0.65
N TRP A 6 16.65 6.10 -1.81
CA TRP A 6 16.00 5.34 -2.88
C TRP A 6 15.46 3.98 -2.42
N ARG A 7 16.12 3.34 -1.43
CA ARG A 7 15.62 2.09 -0.82
C ARG A 7 14.22 2.22 -0.23
N LEU A 8 13.94 3.36 0.41
CA LEU A 8 12.63 3.61 1.03
C LEU A 8 11.55 3.88 -0.03
N VAL A 9 11.93 4.57 -1.12
CA VAL A 9 11.05 4.83 -2.26
C VAL A 9 10.67 3.51 -2.96
N ILE A 10 11.64 2.64 -3.20
CA ILE A 10 11.40 1.32 -3.81
C ILE A 10 10.51 0.46 -2.90
N ALA A 11 10.79 0.42 -1.59
CA ALA A 11 9.97 -0.32 -0.64
C ALA A 11 8.52 0.18 -0.62
N GLY A 12 8.30 1.50 -0.56
CA GLY A 12 6.95 2.06 -0.60
C GLY A 12 6.24 1.78 -1.93
N CYS A 13 6.94 1.84 -3.06
CA CYS A 13 6.35 1.49 -4.36
C CYS A 13 5.94 0.01 -4.41
N PHE A 14 6.79 -0.87 -3.88
CA PHE A 14 6.49 -2.30 -3.76
C PHE A 14 5.24 -2.55 -2.90
N PHE A 15 5.12 -1.88 -1.75
CA PHE A 15 3.93 -1.99 -0.90
C PHE A 15 2.65 -1.49 -1.58
N ILE A 16 2.72 -0.43 -2.39
CA ILE A 16 1.55 0.03 -3.18
C ILE A 16 1.12 -1.04 -4.18
N VAL A 17 2.07 -1.59 -4.94
CA VAL A 17 1.76 -2.65 -5.93
C VAL A 17 1.18 -3.87 -5.23
N MET A 18 1.74 -4.26 -4.08
CA MET A 18 1.25 -5.39 -3.30
C MET A 18 -0.15 -5.14 -2.73
N ALA A 19 -0.44 -3.93 -2.24
CA ALA A 19 -1.77 -3.56 -1.72
C ALA A 19 -2.84 -3.55 -2.83
N LEU A 20 -2.49 -3.06 -4.03
CA LEU A 20 -3.35 -3.12 -5.20
C LEU A 20 -3.61 -4.57 -5.62
N GLY A 21 -2.56 -5.39 -5.71
CA GLY A 21 -2.69 -6.81 -6.03
C GLY A 21 -3.59 -7.54 -5.03
N PHE A 22 -3.40 -7.30 -3.73
CA PHE A 22 -4.25 -7.86 -2.68
C PHE A 22 -5.71 -7.43 -2.83
N PHE A 23 -5.98 -6.16 -3.14
CA PHE A 23 -7.33 -5.65 -3.35
C PHE A 23 -8.04 -6.37 -4.51
N PHE A 24 -7.37 -6.51 -5.66
CA PHE A 24 -7.93 -7.21 -6.82
C PHE A 24 -8.16 -8.70 -6.54
N VAL A 25 -7.24 -9.36 -5.85
CA VAL A 25 -7.42 -10.77 -5.46
C VAL A 25 -8.58 -10.93 -4.48
N MET A 26 -8.72 -10.04 -3.49
CA MET A 26 -9.88 -10.07 -2.61
C MET A 26 -11.19 -9.80 -3.35
N GLN A 27 -11.17 -9.01 -4.43
CA GLN A 27 -12.35 -8.77 -5.25
C GLN A 27 -12.82 -10.02 -5.99
N THR A 28 -11.92 -10.92 -6.39
CA THR A 28 -12.27 -12.20 -7.03
C THR A 28 -12.69 -13.26 -6.00
N ILE A 29 -12.18 -13.17 -4.77
CA ILE A 29 -12.49 -14.12 -3.68
C ILE A 29 -13.77 -13.73 -2.93
N ALA A 30 -14.04 -12.43 -2.76
CA ALA A 30 -15.19 -11.92 -2.01
C ALA A 30 -16.54 -12.56 -2.39
N PRO A 31 -16.89 -12.80 -3.67
CA PRO A 31 -18.15 -13.44 -4.05
C PRO A 31 -18.32 -14.87 -3.52
N ASN A 32 -17.22 -15.53 -3.14
CA ASN A 32 -17.22 -16.88 -2.57
C ASN A 32 -17.31 -16.87 -1.03
N SER A 33 -17.29 -15.70 -0.40
CA SER A 33 -17.43 -15.56 1.05
C SER A 33 -18.89 -15.48 1.47
N THR A 34 -19.18 -15.92 2.69
CA THR A 34 -20.51 -15.88 3.31
C THR A 34 -21.07 -14.45 3.41
N ASP A 35 -20.20 -13.45 3.62
CA ASP A 35 -20.55 -12.03 3.69
C ASP A 35 -19.61 -11.17 2.80
N PRO A 36 -19.84 -11.12 1.47
CA PRO A 36 -18.98 -10.43 0.51
C PRO A 36 -18.84 -8.93 0.80
N VAL A 37 -19.89 -8.30 1.33
CA VAL A 37 -19.92 -6.86 1.63
C VAL A 37 -18.99 -6.53 2.79
N MET A 38 -19.04 -7.30 3.88
CA MET A 38 -18.17 -7.08 5.05
C MET A 38 -16.70 -7.36 4.70
N ALA A 39 -16.44 -8.42 3.93
CA ALA A 39 -15.09 -8.77 3.47
C ALA A 39 -14.47 -7.66 2.60
N MET A 40 -15.24 -7.08 1.67
CA MET A 40 -14.77 -5.97 0.84
C MET A 40 -14.59 -4.67 1.63
N GLN A 41 -15.44 -4.39 2.62
CA GLN A 41 -15.26 -3.22 3.49
C GLN A 41 -13.98 -3.30 4.32
N ILE A 42 -13.69 -4.46 4.92
CA ILE A 42 -12.45 -4.68 5.69
C ILE A 42 -11.25 -4.58 4.77
N THR A 43 -11.29 -5.29 3.63
CA THR A 43 -10.24 -5.24 2.61
C THR A 43 -9.95 -3.81 2.20
N GLY A 44 -10.98 -3.04 1.84
CA GLY A 44 -10.84 -1.64 1.41
C GLY A 44 -10.21 -0.74 2.48
N ARG A 45 -10.60 -0.91 3.76
CA ARG A 45 -9.99 -0.18 4.88
C ARG A 45 -8.51 -0.53 5.04
N VAL A 46 -8.17 -1.82 5.02
CA VAL A 46 -6.79 -2.29 5.16
C VAL A 46 -5.92 -1.79 4.00
N THR A 47 -6.39 -1.93 2.76
CA THR A 47 -5.65 -1.46 1.57
C THR A 47 -5.53 0.06 1.55
N GLY A 48 -6.54 0.79 2.01
CA GLY A 48 -6.48 2.25 2.18
C GLY A 48 -5.40 2.70 3.17
N ILE A 49 -5.33 2.05 4.34
CA ILE A 49 -4.28 2.35 5.34
C ILE A 49 -2.90 2.00 4.79
N VAL A 50 -2.73 0.81 4.21
CA VAL A 50 -1.43 0.34 3.68
C VAL A 50 -0.94 1.23 2.54
N SER A 51 -1.82 1.60 1.61
CA SER A 51 -1.48 2.53 0.52
C SER A 51 -1.10 3.92 1.05
N GLY A 52 -1.85 4.46 2.01
CA GLY A 52 -1.52 5.74 2.66
C GLY A 52 -0.16 5.74 3.34
N VAL A 53 0.15 4.70 4.12
CA VAL A 53 1.47 4.53 4.77
C VAL A 53 2.59 4.41 3.73
N SER A 54 2.34 3.68 2.64
CA SER A 54 3.31 3.51 1.57
C SER A 54 3.63 4.82 0.86
N VAL A 55 2.62 5.68 0.63
CA VAL A 55 2.82 7.03 0.09
C VAL A 55 3.67 7.87 1.03
N VAL A 56 3.42 7.82 2.34
CA VAL A 56 4.23 8.53 3.34
C VAL A 56 5.69 8.04 3.33
N MET A 57 5.94 6.74 3.23
CA MET A 57 7.29 6.19 3.07
C MET A 57 8.00 6.70 1.80
N ILE A 58 7.28 6.76 0.68
CA ILE A 58 7.82 7.30 -0.58
C ILE A 58 8.19 8.77 -0.40
N LEU A 59 7.31 9.58 0.19
CA LEU A 59 7.54 11.01 0.43
C LEU A 59 8.76 11.23 1.33
N ILE A 60 8.87 10.51 2.45
CA ILE A 60 10.04 10.59 3.34
C ILE A 60 11.32 10.16 2.60
N GLY A 61 11.24 9.14 1.75
CA GLY A 61 12.37 8.65 0.96
C GLY A 61 12.85 9.66 -0.09
N LEU A 62 11.91 10.40 -0.70
CA LEU A 62 12.15 11.43 -1.70
C LEU A 62 12.64 12.76 -1.12
N VAL A 63 12.10 13.17 0.05
CA VAL A 63 12.51 14.39 0.75
C VAL A 63 14.01 14.34 1.09
N GLY A 64 14.55 13.14 1.34
CA GLY A 64 15.98 12.89 1.53
C GLY A 64 16.48 13.48 2.84
N LYS A 65 17.30 12.71 3.57
CA LYS A 65 17.90 13.19 4.83
C LYS A 65 18.83 14.36 4.52
N LYS A 66 18.59 15.54 5.12
CA LYS A 66 19.64 16.56 5.31
C LYS A 66 20.60 15.95 6.34
N GLY A 67 21.57 15.20 5.84
CA GLY A 67 22.81 14.91 6.56
C GLY A 67 23.82 16.00 6.20
#